data_AF-A0A6S6SLQ8-F1
#
_entry.id   AF-A0A6S6SLQ8-F1
#
_cell.length_a   1.000
_cell.length_b   1.000
_cell.length_c   1.000
_cell.angle_alpha   90.00
_cell.angle_beta   90.00
_cell.angle_gamma   90.00
#
_symmetry.space_group_name_H-M   'P 1'
#
loop_
_entity.id
_entity.type
_entity.pdbx_description
1 polymer ?
#
loop_
_entity_poly.entity_id
_entity_poly.type
_entity_poly.pdbx_seq_one_letter_code
_entity_poly.pdbx_strand_id
1 'polypeptide(L)'
;MVREGVALKDKKTIITYGTYDMLHKGHMRLLERAKALGDYLIVGVTDENYDRSRGKLNVVENTKKRIKSIESLDFVDKVIVETHKNQKAEDMLEYDVDIFAIGDDWVGAFDYLNEFTHVEYLARTEGISSTKLRAENFDTIKLGIVGLGRGTQAFIDESKFVSNVKINRIYSPDFLAVKKFTKKSDVIKYGHDNYDDFLDTSISAVYIDTALTSHYKLIKEAIKAGKHVLCENPLALHKNELKELLSLAKEEKVLLLSALKTAFLPAFNQLLTELSEGIIGEVKEVRATRTTLYKEKDYPESFMAQGATNILSSYPSLLVNKILGKSKNITFFDQGFEGYDVSNLIVSKHKGGAVGVSRVATGIKSEGDAVISGTKGYVHIPAPWWLTKKFYVHFEDEHKSQTFNYEFDGCGLRYMIAEFSSLIQRGERKSKMLTPSDMVGINRVLLEYNERKNKEKRKIEKRKNG
;
A
#
# COMPACT_ATOMS: atom_id res chain seq x y z
N MET A 1 42.57 48.80 -19.75
CA MET A 1 41.17 48.36 -19.76
C MET A 1 41.09 47.02 -19.05
N VAL A 2 40.82 47.06 -17.76
CA VAL A 2 40.63 45.89 -16.90
C VAL A 2 39.15 45.52 -16.96
N ARG A 3 38.83 44.24 -17.16
CA ARG A 3 37.47 43.71 -17.13
C ARG A 3 37.00 43.65 -15.67
N GLU A 4 36.12 44.56 -15.27
CA GLU A 4 35.24 44.45 -14.09
C GLU A 4 33.94 43.77 -14.56
N GLY A 5 33.27 42.86 -13.84
CA GLY A 5 33.50 42.20 -12.58
C GLY A 5 32.41 41.13 -12.48
N VAL A 6 32.78 39.88 -12.20
CA VAL A 6 31.81 38.83 -11.87
C VAL A 6 31.29 39.16 -10.48
N ALA A 7 29.98 39.36 -10.33
CA ALA A 7 29.38 39.55 -9.01
C ALA A 7 29.73 38.33 -8.14
N LEU A 8 30.48 38.56 -7.06
CA LEU A 8 30.77 37.52 -6.08
C LEU A 8 29.45 37.11 -5.42
N LYS A 9 29.14 35.82 -5.47
CA LYS A 9 28.01 35.24 -4.75
C LYS A 9 28.27 35.40 -3.25
N ASP A 10 27.47 36.23 -2.59
CA ASP A 10 27.69 36.66 -1.20
C ASP A 10 27.53 35.55 -0.15
N LYS A 11 26.94 34.41 -0.51
CA LYS A 11 26.71 33.28 0.40
C LYS A 11 26.95 31.95 -0.30
N LYS A 12 27.66 31.06 0.38
CA LYS A 12 27.87 29.69 -0.06
C LYS A 12 26.70 28.81 0.38
N THR A 13 25.98 28.25 -0.58
CA THR A 13 24.76 27.46 -0.37
C THR A 13 25.07 25.97 -0.37
N ILE A 14 24.55 25.26 0.63
CA ILE A 14 24.73 23.82 0.84
C ILE A 14 23.36 23.17 0.81
N ILE A 15 23.25 22.05 0.12
CA ILE A 15 22.06 21.21 0.16
C ILE A 15 22.41 19.80 0.63
N THR A 16 21.53 19.20 1.41
CA THR A 16 21.63 17.80 1.83
C THR A 16 20.25 17.16 1.84
N TYR A 17 20.19 15.83 1.72
CA TYR A 17 18.92 15.11 1.68
C TYR A 17 18.91 13.92 2.62
N GLY A 18 17.72 13.60 3.09
CA GLY A 18 17.52 12.42 3.90
C GLY A 18 16.07 12.21 4.29
N THR A 19 15.83 11.03 4.84
CA THR A 19 14.55 10.71 5.46
C THR A 19 14.41 11.40 6.80
N TYR A 20 15.48 11.49 7.59
CA TYR A 20 15.47 12.09 8.94
C TYR A 20 14.37 11.55 9.87
N ASP A 21 14.07 10.25 9.78
CA ASP A 21 13.10 9.57 10.66
C ASP A 21 13.60 9.54 12.10
N MET A 22 12.75 9.93 13.06
CA MET A 22 13.09 10.05 14.48
C MET A 22 14.40 10.82 14.68
N LEU A 23 14.35 12.13 14.41
CA LEU A 23 15.52 13.01 14.45
C LEU A 23 16.39 12.73 15.70
N HIS A 24 17.65 12.36 15.46
CA HIS A 24 18.56 11.88 16.49
C HIS A 24 19.97 12.45 16.28
N LYS A 25 20.85 12.28 17.28
CA LYS A 25 22.21 12.85 17.29
C LYS A 25 23.03 12.56 16.03
N GLY A 26 22.87 11.38 15.42
CA GLY A 26 23.51 11.06 14.13
C GLY A 26 23.10 11.99 12.98
N HIS A 27 21.80 12.31 12.84
CA HIS A 27 21.32 13.28 11.85
C HIS A 27 21.83 14.68 12.18
N MET A 28 21.71 15.09 13.44
CA MET A 28 22.19 16.40 13.91
C MET A 28 23.64 16.66 13.53
N ARG A 29 24.53 15.70 13.81
CA ARG A 29 25.96 15.83 13.47
C ARG A 29 26.22 15.88 11.97
N LEU A 30 25.46 15.15 11.16
CA LEU A 30 25.58 15.23 9.70
C LEU A 30 25.17 16.62 9.21
N LEU A 31 24.06 17.15 9.72
CA LEU A 31 23.56 18.48 9.35
C LEU A 31 24.48 19.60 9.85
N GLU A 32 25.03 19.50 11.07
CA GLU A 32 26.04 20.43 11.60
C GLU A 32 27.30 20.46 10.72
N ARG A 33 27.78 19.27 10.29
CA ARG A 33 28.91 19.15 9.37
C ARG A 33 28.61 19.73 8.00
N ALA A 34 27.41 19.51 7.47
CA ALA A 34 26.97 20.11 6.21
C ALA A 34 26.91 21.64 6.32
N LYS A 35 26.33 22.18 7.40
CA LYS A 35 26.30 23.62 7.67
C LYS A 35 27.71 24.22 7.72
N ALA A 36 28.68 23.52 8.32
CA ALA A 36 30.05 24.02 8.42
C ALA A 36 30.77 24.21 7.07
N LEU A 37 30.21 23.72 5.95
CA LEU A 37 30.79 23.87 4.62
C LEU A 37 30.47 25.22 3.94
N GLY A 38 29.56 26.02 4.52
CA GLY A 38 29.26 27.39 4.06
C GLY A 38 28.14 28.09 4.85
N ASP A 39 27.41 28.99 4.21
CA ASP A 39 26.64 30.02 4.91
C ASP A 39 25.14 29.75 4.97
N TYR A 40 24.60 28.99 4.02
CA TYR A 40 23.15 28.74 3.90
C TYR A 40 22.87 27.25 3.67
N LEU A 41 22.18 26.60 4.60
CA LEU A 41 21.87 25.17 4.56
C LEU A 41 20.41 24.92 4.18
N ILE A 42 20.23 24.23 3.06
CA ILE A 42 18.97 23.67 2.59
C ILE A 42 18.94 22.18 2.94
N VAL A 43 17.86 21.73 3.58
CA VAL A 43 17.65 20.33 3.93
C VAL A 43 16.43 19.77 3.19
N GLY A 44 16.67 18.83 2.29
CA GLY A 44 15.64 18.08 1.58
C GLY A 44 15.15 16.88 2.37
N VAL A 45 13.89 16.90 2.79
CA VAL A 45 13.23 15.81 3.51
C VAL A 45 12.43 14.96 2.52
N THR A 46 12.75 13.67 2.41
CA THR A 46 11.99 12.75 1.53
C THR A 46 10.56 12.58 2.00
N ASP A 47 9.60 12.57 1.08
CA ASP A 47 8.21 12.26 1.43
C ASP A 47 7.97 10.74 1.65
N GLU A 48 6.81 10.39 2.22
CA GLU A 48 6.46 8.99 2.52
C GLU A 48 6.36 8.12 1.26
N ASN A 49 5.91 8.69 0.14
CA ASN A 49 5.71 7.95 -1.10
C ASN A 49 7.05 7.60 -1.74
N TYR A 50 7.95 8.57 -1.78
CA TYR A 50 9.30 8.42 -2.30
C TYR A 50 10.11 7.48 -1.41
N ASP A 51 10.08 7.61 -0.08
CA ASP A 51 10.74 6.65 0.81
C ASP A 51 10.29 5.20 0.53
N ARG A 52 8.99 4.98 0.35
CA ARG A 52 8.44 3.67 0.00
C ARG A 52 8.89 3.19 -1.37
N SER A 53 8.91 4.04 -2.39
CA SER A 53 9.30 3.62 -3.74
C SER A 53 10.74 3.12 -3.84
N ARG A 54 11.62 3.55 -2.92
CA ARG A 54 13.03 3.11 -2.81
C ARG A 54 13.24 2.07 -1.69
N GLY A 55 12.16 1.42 -1.25
CA GLY A 55 12.19 0.30 -0.31
C GLY A 55 12.34 0.68 1.17
N LYS A 56 12.28 1.98 1.51
CA LYS A 56 12.41 2.45 2.90
C LYS A 56 11.06 2.41 3.62
N LEU A 57 10.67 1.19 4.00
CA LEU A 57 9.35 0.89 4.58
C LEU A 57 9.25 1.09 6.10
N ASN A 58 10.37 1.35 6.76
CA ASN A 58 10.48 1.40 8.22
C ASN A 58 10.47 2.83 8.78
N VAL A 59 9.99 3.80 8.01
CA VAL A 59 9.81 5.19 8.45
C VAL A 59 8.61 5.26 9.38
N VAL A 60 8.81 5.81 10.58
CA VAL A 60 7.77 5.88 11.60
C VAL A 60 7.12 7.25 11.64
N GLU A 61 7.89 8.31 11.51
CA GLU A 61 7.38 9.68 11.55
C GLU A 61 6.86 10.12 10.18
N ASN A 62 5.66 10.70 10.17
CA ASN A 62 5.11 11.25 8.94
C ASN A 62 5.92 12.44 8.43
N THR A 63 5.83 12.71 7.12
CA THR A 63 6.61 13.77 6.45
C THR A 63 6.48 15.12 7.14
N LYS A 64 5.27 15.50 7.56
CA LYS A 64 5.03 16.78 8.26
C LYS A 64 5.76 16.87 9.60
N LYS A 65 5.82 15.78 10.36
CA LYS A 65 6.54 15.72 11.64
C LYS A 65 8.05 15.83 11.39
N ARG A 66 8.57 15.10 10.40
CA ARG A 66 10.00 15.13 10.03
C ARG A 66 10.44 16.52 9.57
N ILE A 67 9.65 17.19 8.72
CA ILE A 67 9.88 18.58 8.31
C ILE A 67 9.96 19.49 9.54
N LYS A 68 8.97 19.45 10.44
CA LYS A 68 8.97 20.28 11.65
C LYS A 68 10.18 20.05 12.55
N SER A 69 10.63 18.80 12.69
CA SER A 69 11.81 18.46 13.48
C SER A 69 13.08 19.10 12.88
N ILE A 70 13.17 19.15 11.55
CA ILE A 70 14.29 19.80 10.85
C ILE A 70 14.17 21.32 10.90
N GLU A 71 12.97 21.87 10.71
CA GLU A 71 12.71 23.32 10.84
C GLU A 71 12.98 23.85 12.25
N SER A 72 12.94 22.99 13.27
CA SER A 72 13.26 23.41 14.66
C SER A 72 14.75 23.59 14.92
N LEU A 73 15.61 23.26 13.96
CA LEU A 73 17.06 23.43 14.08
C LEU A 73 17.44 24.84 13.66
N ASP A 74 18.01 25.60 14.58
CA ASP A 74 18.41 27.00 14.42
C ASP A 74 19.44 27.24 13.30
N PHE A 75 20.24 26.23 12.98
CA PHE A 75 21.25 26.30 11.93
C PHE A 75 20.78 25.80 10.54
N VAL A 76 19.52 25.39 10.40
CA VAL A 76 18.90 25.03 9.11
C VAL A 76 18.14 26.24 8.57
N ASP A 77 18.53 26.72 7.38
CA ASP A 77 17.97 27.95 6.82
C ASP A 77 16.73 27.71 5.96
N LYS A 78 16.62 26.54 5.32
CA LYS A 78 15.48 26.16 4.48
C LYS A 78 15.23 24.66 4.51
N VAL A 79 13.96 24.27 4.51
CA VAL A 79 13.54 22.88 4.32
C VAL A 79 12.75 22.75 3.03
N ILE A 80 13.07 21.74 2.23
CA ILE A 80 12.33 21.38 1.02
C ILE A 80 11.87 19.92 1.10
N VAL A 81 10.90 19.53 0.27
CA VAL A 81 10.37 18.16 0.24
C VAL A 81 10.82 17.47 -1.03
N GLU A 82 11.48 16.32 -0.89
CA GLU A 82 11.87 15.48 -2.02
C GLU A 82 10.79 14.44 -2.32
N THR A 83 10.25 14.45 -3.54
CA THR A 83 9.14 13.59 -3.98
C THR A 83 9.51 12.65 -5.13
N HIS A 84 10.60 12.91 -5.86
CA HIS A 84 11.08 12.04 -6.94
C HIS A 84 12.61 12.06 -7.13
N LYS A 85 13.11 11.05 -7.85
CA LYS A 85 14.55 10.80 -8.02
C LYS A 85 15.33 11.94 -8.68
N ASN A 86 14.73 12.61 -9.67
CA ASN A 86 15.41 13.64 -10.47
C ASN A 86 15.45 15.02 -9.79
N GLN A 87 14.70 15.20 -8.70
CA GLN A 87 14.50 16.51 -8.08
C GLN A 87 15.81 17.12 -7.56
N LYS A 88 16.81 16.31 -7.19
CA LYS A 88 18.11 16.81 -6.71
C LYS A 88 18.79 17.74 -7.71
N ALA A 89 18.82 17.37 -8.99
CA ALA A 89 19.46 18.18 -10.02
C ALA A 89 18.65 19.47 -10.30
N GLU A 90 17.32 19.38 -10.26
CA GLU A 90 16.42 20.53 -10.42
C GLU A 90 16.62 21.54 -9.27
N ASP A 91 16.63 21.05 -8.03
CA ASP A 91 16.83 21.86 -6.83
C ASP A 91 18.23 22.52 -6.83
N MET A 92 19.27 21.82 -7.28
CA MET A 92 20.64 22.38 -7.37
C MET A 92 20.71 23.59 -8.28
N LEU A 93 20.00 23.54 -9.43
CA LEU A 93 19.93 24.64 -10.38
C LEU A 93 19.02 25.76 -9.88
N GLU A 94 17.86 25.42 -9.29
CA GLU A 94 16.89 26.39 -8.78
C GLU A 94 17.46 27.23 -7.63
N TYR A 95 18.16 26.59 -6.70
CA TYR A 95 18.69 27.24 -5.50
C TYR A 95 20.13 27.72 -5.62
N ASP A 96 20.75 27.57 -6.80
CA ASP A 96 22.15 27.92 -7.05
C ASP A 96 23.04 27.31 -5.94
N VAL A 97 23.04 25.98 -5.85
CA VAL A 97 23.75 25.25 -4.80
C VAL A 97 25.25 25.18 -5.13
N ASP A 98 26.11 25.45 -4.13
CA ASP A 98 27.57 25.32 -4.27
C ASP A 98 28.07 23.94 -3.86
N ILE A 99 27.47 23.34 -2.83
CA ILE A 99 27.84 22.01 -2.32
C ILE A 99 26.61 21.14 -2.06
N PHE A 100 26.62 19.93 -2.61
CA PHE A 100 25.77 18.83 -2.17
C PHE A 100 26.53 17.99 -1.14
N ALA A 101 26.06 17.98 0.11
CA ALA A 101 26.68 17.24 1.20
C ALA A 101 25.87 16.00 1.59
N ILE A 102 26.50 14.84 1.69
CA ILE A 102 25.85 13.59 2.11
C ILE A 102 26.80 12.69 2.91
N GLY A 103 26.27 11.70 3.62
CA GLY A 103 27.09 10.72 4.35
C GLY A 103 28.00 9.90 3.43
N ASP A 104 29.16 9.51 3.96
CA ASP A 104 30.17 8.67 3.30
C ASP A 104 29.71 7.24 2.99
N ASP A 105 28.57 6.81 3.53
CA ASP A 105 27.88 5.57 3.14
C ASP A 105 27.36 5.58 1.69
N TRP A 106 27.42 6.74 1.02
CA TRP A 106 26.99 6.94 -0.36
C TRP A 106 28.13 7.29 -1.33
N VAL A 107 29.40 7.11 -0.94
CA VAL A 107 30.55 7.39 -1.81
C VAL A 107 30.37 6.72 -3.18
N GLY A 108 30.48 7.51 -4.25
CA GLY A 108 30.30 7.08 -5.63
C GLY A 108 28.85 7.08 -6.15
N ALA A 109 27.85 7.02 -5.27
CA ALA A 109 26.44 6.92 -5.67
C ALA A 109 25.85 8.23 -6.23
N PHE A 110 26.47 9.36 -5.91
CA PHE A 110 25.99 10.70 -6.24
C PHE A 110 26.99 11.52 -7.06
N ASP A 111 28.07 10.90 -7.55
CA ASP A 111 29.12 11.58 -8.31
C ASP A 111 28.59 12.24 -9.59
N TYR A 112 27.51 11.72 -10.17
CA TYR A 112 26.83 12.33 -11.32
C TYR A 112 26.32 13.75 -11.04
N LEU A 113 26.12 14.13 -9.77
CA LEU A 113 25.71 15.47 -9.39
C LEU A 113 26.85 16.50 -9.48
N ASN A 114 28.11 16.07 -9.66
CA ASN A 114 29.24 16.97 -9.95
C ASN A 114 29.08 17.72 -11.28
N GLU A 115 28.16 17.29 -12.16
CA GLU A 115 27.76 18.05 -13.34
C GLU A 115 27.01 19.35 -12.97
N PHE A 116 26.38 19.41 -11.79
CA PHE A 116 25.55 20.52 -11.33
C PHE A 116 26.15 21.29 -10.15
N THR A 117 26.82 20.61 -9.21
CA THR A 117 27.38 21.19 -7.96
C THR A 117 28.50 20.32 -7.41
N HIS A 118 29.40 20.86 -6.57
CA HIS A 118 30.42 20.05 -5.88
C HIS A 118 29.78 19.03 -4.92
N VAL A 119 30.14 17.76 -5.04
CA VAL A 119 29.66 16.68 -4.15
C VAL A 119 30.67 16.44 -3.03
N GLU A 120 30.22 16.56 -1.78
CA GLU A 120 31.02 16.36 -0.58
C GLU A 120 30.49 15.20 0.28
N TYR A 121 31.37 14.25 0.58
CA TYR A 121 31.06 13.07 1.41
C TYR A 121 31.54 13.26 2.85
N LEU A 122 30.59 13.29 3.77
CA LEU A 122 30.81 13.55 5.19
C LEU A 122 30.88 12.24 5.98
N ALA A 123 31.90 12.09 6.83
CA ALA A 123 32.04 10.93 7.69
C ALA A 123 30.78 10.65 8.52
N ARG A 124 30.39 9.39 8.72
CA ARG A 124 29.25 9.08 9.60
C ARG A 124 29.56 9.27 11.08
N THR A 125 28.50 9.41 11.86
CA THR A 125 28.57 9.17 13.32
C THR A 125 28.39 7.68 13.59
N GLU A 126 29.40 7.03 14.14
CA GLU A 126 29.35 5.62 14.54
C GLU A 126 28.39 5.38 15.72
N GLY A 127 27.82 4.18 15.79
CA GLY A 127 27.09 3.67 16.97
C GLY A 127 25.60 4.04 17.08
N ILE A 128 25.13 5.10 16.40
CA ILE A 128 23.73 5.57 16.44
C ILE A 128 23.08 5.33 15.08
N SER A 129 22.03 4.49 15.04
CA SER A 129 21.21 4.26 13.84
C SER A 129 19.73 4.25 14.19
N SER A 130 18.90 4.69 13.25
CA SER A 130 17.43 4.64 13.39
C SER A 130 16.93 3.21 13.66
N THR A 131 17.68 2.17 13.25
CA THR A 131 17.36 0.77 13.55
C THR A 131 17.45 0.44 15.04
N LYS A 132 18.49 0.92 15.75
CA LYS A 132 18.59 0.72 17.20
C LYS A 132 17.49 1.47 17.94
N LEU A 133 17.28 2.74 17.58
CA LEU A 133 16.22 3.56 18.17
C LEU A 133 14.82 2.98 17.94
N ARG A 134 14.57 2.37 16.77
CA ARG A 134 13.29 1.68 16.52
C ARG A 134 13.09 0.48 17.44
N ALA A 135 14.14 -0.30 17.69
CA ALA A 135 14.06 -1.44 18.58
C ALA A 135 13.86 -1.03 20.06
N GLU A 136 14.35 0.15 20.45
CA GLU A 136 14.18 0.71 21.79
C GLU A 136 12.82 1.38 21.99
N ASN A 137 12.26 2.02 20.95
CA ASN A 137 11.04 2.83 21.05
C ASN A 137 9.75 2.12 20.61
N PHE A 138 9.82 0.97 19.92
CA PHE A 138 8.63 0.27 19.45
C PHE A 138 8.64 -1.21 19.81
N ASP A 139 7.53 -1.64 20.41
CA ASP A 139 7.30 -3.06 20.67
C ASP A 139 7.27 -3.87 19.37
N THR A 140 7.85 -5.07 19.46
CA THR A 140 7.78 -6.04 18.37
C THR A 140 6.35 -6.58 18.26
N ILE A 141 5.76 -6.47 17.08
CA ILE A 141 4.46 -7.05 16.76
C ILE A 141 4.64 -8.56 16.58
N LYS A 142 4.10 -9.33 17.53
CA LYS A 142 3.99 -10.78 17.43
C LYS A 142 2.74 -11.11 16.62
N LEU A 143 2.92 -11.36 15.35
CA LEU A 143 1.84 -11.63 14.41
C LEU A 143 1.64 -13.14 14.25
N GLY A 144 0.40 -13.59 14.43
CA GLY A 144 -0.01 -14.97 14.16
C GLY A 144 -0.61 -15.11 12.75
N ILE A 145 -0.38 -16.25 12.10
CA ILE A 145 -1.02 -16.58 10.82
C ILE A 145 -2.28 -17.40 11.08
N VAL A 146 -3.39 -17.07 10.42
CA VAL A 146 -4.67 -17.77 10.50
C VAL A 146 -5.00 -18.27 9.09
N GLY A 147 -4.90 -19.57 8.89
CA GLY A 147 -5.16 -20.22 7.60
C GLY A 147 -3.92 -20.58 6.80
N LEU A 148 -4.11 -21.57 5.92
CA LEU A 148 -3.12 -22.08 4.97
C LEU A 148 -3.50 -21.70 3.53
N GLY A 149 -4.04 -20.49 3.36
CA GLY A 149 -4.33 -19.94 2.06
C GLY A 149 -3.07 -19.71 1.22
N ARG A 150 -3.26 -19.21 0.01
CA ARG A 150 -2.16 -19.12 -0.99
C ARG A 150 -1.22 -17.97 -0.74
N GLY A 151 -1.72 -16.92 -0.10
CA GLY A 151 -0.93 -15.79 0.32
C GLY A 151 -0.05 -16.13 1.52
N THR A 152 -0.41 -17.12 2.34
CA THR A 152 0.27 -17.46 3.60
C THR A 152 1.78 -17.58 3.46
N GLN A 153 2.29 -18.40 2.54
CA GLN A 153 3.75 -18.60 2.41
C GLN A 153 4.45 -17.31 1.95
N ALA A 154 3.90 -16.64 0.92
CA ALA A 154 4.43 -15.38 0.43
C ALA A 154 4.40 -14.29 1.53
N PHE A 155 3.34 -14.23 2.34
CA PHE A 155 3.23 -13.30 3.46
C PHE A 155 4.33 -13.56 4.50
N ILE A 156 4.55 -14.82 4.88
CA ILE A 156 5.61 -15.20 5.82
C ILE A 156 6.98 -14.80 5.27
N ASP A 157 7.25 -15.07 3.99
CA ASP A 157 8.54 -14.74 3.38
C ASP A 157 8.77 -13.23 3.27
N GLU A 158 7.75 -12.47 2.89
CA GLU A 158 7.85 -11.01 2.76
C GLU A 158 7.91 -10.31 4.13
N SER A 159 7.31 -10.89 5.17
CA SER A 159 7.36 -10.34 6.52
C SER A 159 8.77 -10.23 7.10
N LYS A 160 9.70 -11.09 6.66
CA LYS A 160 11.12 -11.09 7.07
C LYS A 160 11.84 -9.79 6.73
N PHE A 161 11.34 -9.07 5.72
CA PHE A 161 11.91 -7.81 5.25
C PHE A 161 11.25 -6.59 5.88
N VAL A 162 10.24 -6.79 6.73
CA VAL A 162 9.57 -5.70 7.46
C VAL A 162 10.04 -5.70 8.90
N SER A 163 10.62 -4.57 9.32
CA SER A 163 11.08 -4.40 10.69
C SER A 163 9.92 -4.52 11.70
N ASN A 164 10.25 -5.00 12.90
CA ASN A 164 9.34 -5.06 14.05
C ASN A 164 8.11 -5.97 13.90
N VAL A 165 8.08 -6.85 12.89
CA VAL A 165 7.09 -7.94 12.79
C VAL A 165 7.80 -9.27 13.00
N LYS A 166 7.30 -10.07 13.95
CA LYS A 166 7.76 -11.45 14.18
C LYS A 166 6.60 -12.40 14.04
N ILE A 167 6.82 -13.45 13.24
CA ILE A 167 5.86 -14.51 12.99
C ILE A 167 6.51 -15.82 13.40
N ASN A 168 5.83 -16.60 14.26
CA ASN A 168 6.30 -17.93 14.63
C ASN A 168 5.17 -18.93 14.91
N ARG A 169 3.91 -18.54 14.73
CA ARG A 169 2.75 -19.40 14.98
C ARG A 169 1.75 -19.35 13.84
N ILE A 170 1.08 -20.47 13.62
CA ILE A 170 0.00 -20.61 12.64
C ILE A 170 -1.18 -21.36 13.23
N TYR A 171 -2.39 -20.98 12.83
CA TYR A 171 -3.63 -21.68 13.13
C TYR A 171 -4.29 -22.20 11.85
N SER A 172 -4.83 -23.41 11.90
CA SER A 172 -5.84 -23.91 10.95
C SER A 172 -6.59 -25.09 11.57
N PRO A 173 -7.90 -25.26 11.33
CA PRO A 173 -8.66 -26.38 11.90
C PRO A 173 -8.19 -27.76 11.39
N ASP A 174 -7.46 -27.81 10.26
CA ASP A 174 -6.82 -29.04 9.78
C ASP A 174 -5.46 -29.27 10.47
N PHE A 175 -5.49 -30.07 11.55
CA PHE A 175 -4.30 -30.45 12.32
C PHE A 175 -3.21 -31.09 11.45
N LEU A 176 -3.56 -31.96 10.50
CA LEU A 176 -2.56 -32.65 9.66
C LEU A 176 -1.87 -31.67 8.71
N ALA A 177 -2.62 -30.74 8.12
CA ALA A 177 -2.06 -29.69 7.28
C ALA A 177 -1.16 -28.74 8.08
N VAL A 178 -1.57 -28.34 9.28
CA VAL A 178 -0.75 -27.52 10.19
C VAL A 178 0.55 -28.23 10.54
N LYS A 179 0.49 -29.51 10.97
CA LYS A 179 1.68 -30.31 11.30
C LYS A 179 2.63 -30.46 10.11
N LYS A 180 2.09 -30.64 8.90
CA LYS A 180 2.90 -30.71 7.67
C LYS A 180 3.56 -29.37 7.34
N PHE A 181 2.85 -28.26 7.54
CA PHE A 181 3.35 -26.91 7.28
C PHE A 181 4.47 -26.54 8.26
N THR A 182 4.24 -26.71 9.56
CA THR A 182 5.21 -26.38 10.61
C THR A 182 6.49 -27.20 10.49
N LYS A 183 6.40 -28.50 10.16
CA LYS A 183 7.58 -29.36 9.95
C LYS A 183 8.49 -28.86 8.81
N LYS A 184 7.92 -28.18 7.81
CA LYS A 184 8.67 -27.66 6.65
C LYS A 184 9.12 -26.21 6.82
N SER A 185 8.63 -25.50 7.83
CA SER A 185 8.85 -24.07 7.99
C SER A 185 10.02 -23.77 8.93
N ASP A 186 10.97 -22.98 8.46
CA ASP A 186 12.04 -22.47 9.33
C ASP A 186 11.57 -21.31 10.23
N VAL A 187 10.43 -20.70 9.90
CA VAL A 187 9.88 -19.53 10.59
C VAL A 187 8.79 -19.93 11.59
N ILE A 188 7.83 -20.76 11.16
CA ILE A 188 6.70 -21.16 11.98
C ILE A 188 7.09 -22.33 12.88
N LYS A 189 7.17 -22.09 14.19
CA LYS A 189 7.57 -23.08 15.20
C LYS A 189 6.39 -23.73 15.91
N TYR A 190 5.25 -23.04 15.98
CA TYR A 190 4.08 -23.52 16.70
C TYR A 190 2.86 -23.59 15.77
N GLY A 191 2.24 -24.76 15.71
CA GLY A 191 0.98 -24.98 15.00
C GLY A 191 -0.16 -25.16 15.99
N HIS A 192 -1.32 -24.59 15.68
CA HIS A 192 -2.53 -24.68 16.47
C HIS A 192 -3.70 -25.12 15.59
N ASP A 193 -4.57 -25.96 16.14
CA ASP A 193 -5.82 -26.42 15.55
C ASP A 193 -7.07 -25.94 16.32
N ASN A 194 -6.86 -25.39 17.52
CA ASN A 194 -7.85 -24.63 18.28
C ASN A 194 -7.58 -23.12 18.15
N TYR A 195 -8.63 -22.33 17.85
CA TYR A 195 -8.47 -20.90 17.59
C TYR A 195 -8.37 -20.07 18.87
N ASP A 196 -9.12 -20.43 19.90
CA ASP A 196 -9.10 -19.73 21.19
C ASP A 196 -7.72 -19.90 21.84
N ASP A 197 -7.15 -21.11 21.84
CA ASP A 197 -5.79 -21.36 22.33
C ASP A 197 -4.74 -20.56 21.53
N PHE A 198 -4.93 -20.42 20.22
CA PHE A 198 -4.07 -19.60 19.38
C PHE A 198 -4.15 -18.11 19.74
N LEU A 199 -5.36 -17.60 19.97
CA LEU A 199 -5.60 -16.21 20.35
C LEU A 199 -5.13 -15.90 21.79
N ASP A 200 -5.19 -16.86 22.71
CA ASP A 200 -4.71 -16.73 24.09
C ASP A 200 -3.18 -16.72 24.21
N THR A 201 -2.46 -16.92 23.10
CA THR A 201 -1.01 -16.73 23.08
C THR A 201 -0.60 -15.25 23.12
N SER A 202 0.71 -15.01 23.27
CA SER A 202 1.31 -13.66 23.30
C SER A 202 1.22 -12.88 21.96
N ILE A 203 0.49 -13.35 20.95
CA ILE A 203 0.29 -12.60 19.70
C ILE A 203 -0.51 -11.33 19.98
N SER A 204 -0.16 -10.25 19.29
CA SER A 204 -0.87 -8.96 19.34
C SER A 204 -1.64 -8.67 18.05
N ALA A 205 -1.34 -9.40 16.97
CA ALA A 205 -2.02 -9.25 15.69
C ALA A 205 -2.18 -10.59 14.96
N VAL A 206 -3.13 -10.65 14.03
CA VAL A 206 -3.37 -11.79 13.16
C VAL A 206 -3.41 -11.38 11.70
N TYR A 207 -2.84 -12.22 10.84
CA TYR A 207 -3.08 -12.21 9.39
C TYR A 207 -3.99 -13.38 9.02
N ILE A 208 -5.14 -13.10 8.39
CA ILE A 208 -6.17 -14.09 8.05
C ILE A 208 -6.19 -14.31 6.54
N ASP A 209 -5.81 -15.52 6.12
CA ASP A 209 -5.85 -16.03 4.74
C ASP A 209 -6.52 -17.43 4.72
N THR A 210 -7.85 -17.41 4.73
CA THR A 210 -8.72 -18.61 4.81
C THR A 210 -9.77 -18.60 3.70
N ALA A 211 -10.74 -19.52 3.74
CA ALA A 211 -11.91 -19.46 2.87
C ALA A 211 -12.78 -18.24 3.24
N LEU A 212 -13.38 -17.58 2.24
CA LEU A 212 -14.09 -16.30 2.43
C LEU A 212 -15.26 -16.42 3.42
N THR A 213 -15.91 -17.58 3.46
CA THR A 213 -17.01 -17.88 4.39
C THR A 213 -16.60 -17.88 5.86
N SER A 214 -15.31 -18.08 6.15
CA SER A 214 -14.79 -18.11 7.52
C SER A 214 -14.32 -16.74 8.03
N HIS A 215 -14.13 -15.76 7.15
CA HIS A 215 -13.54 -14.47 7.49
C HIS A 215 -14.30 -13.76 8.60
N TYR A 216 -15.63 -13.60 8.47
CA TYR A 216 -16.43 -12.87 9.46
C TYR A 216 -16.26 -13.41 10.88
N LYS A 217 -16.34 -14.74 11.06
CA LYS A 217 -16.20 -15.38 12.37
C LYS A 217 -14.79 -15.16 12.94
N LEU A 218 -13.75 -15.47 12.16
CA LEU A 218 -12.36 -15.38 12.60
C LEU A 218 -11.95 -13.93 12.92
N ILE A 219 -12.34 -12.97 12.09
CA ILE A 219 -12.09 -11.54 12.35
C ILE A 219 -12.77 -11.11 13.65
N LYS A 220 -14.05 -11.47 13.83
CA LYS A 220 -14.83 -11.09 15.02
C LYS A 220 -14.22 -11.63 16.31
N GLU A 221 -13.81 -12.90 16.32
CA GLU A 221 -13.17 -13.54 17.47
C GLU A 221 -11.79 -12.92 17.77
N ALA A 222 -10.97 -12.65 16.75
CA ALA A 222 -9.69 -11.96 16.94
C ALA A 222 -9.85 -10.55 17.51
N ILE A 223 -10.83 -9.77 17.03
CA ILE A 223 -11.12 -8.43 17.53
C ILE A 223 -11.52 -8.48 19.01
N LYS A 224 -12.43 -9.41 19.38
CA LYS A 224 -12.86 -9.60 20.77
C LYS A 224 -11.73 -10.04 21.71
N ALA A 225 -10.74 -10.75 21.18
CA ALA A 225 -9.52 -11.09 21.90
C ALA A 225 -8.48 -9.94 21.94
N GLY A 226 -8.85 -8.73 21.52
CA GLY A 226 -7.99 -7.55 21.52
C GLY A 226 -6.86 -7.59 20.49
N LYS A 227 -6.98 -8.41 19.43
CA LYS A 227 -5.93 -8.54 18.41
C LYS A 227 -6.17 -7.58 17.25
N HIS A 228 -5.10 -6.97 16.74
CA HIS A 228 -5.15 -6.27 15.45
C HIS A 228 -5.33 -7.28 14.32
N VAL A 229 -6.11 -6.96 13.29
CA VAL A 229 -6.48 -7.89 12.22
C VAL A 229 -6.13 -7.31 10.85
N LEU A 230 -5.33 -8.06 10.09
CA LEU A 230 -5.12 -7.89 8.66
C LEU A 230 -5.75 -9.10 7.95
N CYS A 231 -6.78 -8.92 7.14
CA CYS A 231 -7.51 -10.05 6.54
C CYS A 231 -7.62 -9.91 5.02
N GLU A 232 -7.35 -11.01 4.31
CA GLU A 232 -7.63 -11.13 2.88
C GLU A 232 -9.06 -10.73 2.54
N ASN A 233 -9.23 -10.12 1.38
CA ASN A 233 -10.53 -9.60 0.97
C ASN A 233 -11.41 -10.72 0.37
N PRO A 234 -12.74 -10.70 0.56
CA PRO A 234 -13.55 -9.74 1.34
C PRO A 234 -13.54 -9.94 2.85
N LEU A 235 -13.68 -8.84 3.59
CA LEU A 235 -13.79 -8.90 5.05
C LEU A 235 -15.08 -9.60 5.51
N ALA A 236 -16.14 -9.51 4.71
CA ALA A 236 -17.42 -10.15 4.98
C ALA A 236 -18.20 -10.36 3.68
N LEU A 237 -19.12 -11.32 3.68
CA LEU A 237 -19.98 -11.62 2.53
C LEU A 237 -21.35 -10.93 2.65
N HIS A 238 -21.68 -10.41 3.84
CA HIS A 238 -22.91 -9.67 4.10
C HIS A 238 -22.69 -8.27 4.69
N LYS A 239 -23.62 -7.38 4.39
CA LYS A 239 -23.53 -5.96 4.77
C LYS A 239 -23.57 -5.75 6.29
N ASN A 240 -24.38 -6.54 6.99
CA ASN A 240 -24.50 -6.44 8.44
C ASN A 240 -23.22 -6.92 9.14
N GLU A 241 -22.62 -8.00 8.63
CA GLU A 241 -21.32 -8.50 9.10
C GLU A 241 -20.23 -7.45 8.99
N LEU A 242 -20.06 -6.82 7.81
CA LEU A 242 -19.04 -5.78 7.63
C LEU A 242 -19.23 -4.60 8.59
N LYS A 243 -20.49 -4.15 8.76
CA LYS A 243 -20.81 -3.06 9.70
C LYS A 243 -20.44 -3.43 11.13
N GLU A 244 -20.78 -4.64 11.54
CA GLU A 244 -20.46 -5.14 12.88
C GLU A 244 -18.95 -5.21 13.10
N LEU A 245 -18.19 -5.79 12.17
CA LEU A 245 -16.73 -5.90 12.27
C LEU A 245 -16.07 -4.51 12.42
N LEU A 246 -16.51 -3.53 11.63
CA LEU A 246 -15.98 -2.15 11.72
C LEU A 246 -16.37 -1.47 13.04
N SER A 247 -17.56 -1.74 13.58
CA SER A 247 -17.98 -1.21 14.89
C SER A 247 -17.15 -1.83 16.01
N LEU A 248 -17.05 -3.17 16.03
CA LEU A 248 -16.28 -3.91 17.02
C LEU A 248 -14.81 -3.50 17.02
N ALA A 249 -14.18 -3.35 15.85
CA ALA A 249 -12.78 -2.91 15.78
C ALA A 249 -12.57 -1.53 16.41
N LYS A 250 -13.56 -0.63 16.25
CA LYS A 250 -13.54 0.72 16.85
C LYS A 250 -13.75 0.64 18.37
N GLU A 251 -14.69 -0.17 18.83
CA GLU A 251 -15.04 -0.35 20.25
C GLU A 251 -13.88 -0.98 21.03
N GLU A 252 -13.34 -2.09 20.53
CA GLU A 252 -12.22 -2.83 21.13
C GLU A 252 -10.87 -2.13 20.94
N LYS A 253 -10.85 -0.97 20.25
CA LYS A 253 -9.62 -0.22 20.00
C LYS A 253 -8.56 -1.15 19.42
N VAL A 254 -8.88 -1.79 18.30
CA VAL A 254 -7.93 -2.56 17.48
C VAL A 254 -7.92 -2.03 16.04
N LEU A 255 -6.92 -2.43 15.27
CA LEU A 255 -6.82 -2.09 13.86
C LEU A 255 -7.44 -3.22 13.06
N LEU A 256 -8.41 -2.92 12.20
CA LEU A 256 -8.92 -3.85 11.19
C LEU A 256 -8.57 -3.28 9.82
N LEU A 257 -7.85 -4.05 9.01
CA LEU A 257 -7.42 -3.65 7.67
C LEU A 257 -7.64 -4.79 6.68
N SER A 258 -8.13 -4.46 5.49
CA SER A 258 -8.24 -5.42 4.39
C SER A 258 -6.90 -5.55 3.66
N ALA A 259 -6.50 -6.80 3.39
CA ALA A 259 -5.24 -7.14 2.75
C ALA A 259 -5.31 -6.98 1.22
N LEU A 260 -5.57 -5.75 0.76
CA LEU A 260 -5.56 -5.40 -0.66
C LEU A 260 -4.25 -4.71 -1.02
N LYS A 261 -3.21 -5.51 -1.30
CA LYS A 261 -1.84 -5.02 -1.52
C LYS A 261 -1.73 -3.88 -2.54
N THR A 262 -2.58 -3.86 -3.57
CA THR A 262 -2.63 -2.81 -4.60
C THR A 262 -2.72 -1.41 -4.01
N ALA A 263 -3.49 -1.23 -2.92
CA ALA A 263 -3.66 0.07 -2.27
C ALA A 263 -2.36 0.65 -1.69
N PHE A 264 -1.37 -0.21 -1.41
CA PHE A 264 -0.12 0.16 -0.73
C PHE A 264 1.07 0.24 -1.69
N LEU A 265 0.86 -0.01 -3.00
CA LEU A 265 1.95 0.03 -3.98
C LEU A 265 2.34 1.48 -4.31
N PRO A 266 3.64 1.78 -4.47
CA PRO A 266 4.11 3.14 -4.76
C PRO A 266 3.50 3.72 -6.04
N ALA A 267 3.56 3.00 -7.16
CA ALA A 267 3.02 3.48 -8.44
C ALA A 267 1.51 3.73 -8.38
N PHE A 268 0.79 2.93 -7.60
CA PHE A 268 -0.66 3.10 -7.41
C PHE A 268 -0.97 4.38 -6.62
N ASN A 269 -0.19 4.68 -5.59
CA ASN A 269 -0.35 5.92 -4.83
C ASN A 269 0.05 7.14 -5.66
N GLN A 270 1.14 7.06 -6.45
CA GLN A 270 1.49 8.13 -7.38
C GLN A 270 0.37 8.39 -8.37
N LEU A 271 -0.17 7.34 -8.99
CA LEU A 271 -1.29 7.46 -9.93
C LEU A 271 -2.44 8.28 -9.32
N LEU A 272 -2.80 8.01 -8.06
CA LEU A 272 -3.86 8.76 -7.38
C LEU A 272 -3.47 10.23 -7.16
N THR A 273 -2.21 10.53 -6.84
CA THR A 273 -1.69 11.91 -6.74
C THR A 273 -1.84 12.64 -8.07
N GLU A 274 -1.29 12.10 -9.17
CA GLU A 274 -1.34 12.72 -10.51
C GLU A 274 -2.77 13.01 -10.97
N LEU A 275 -3.69 12.06 -10.73
CA LEU A 275 -5.11 12.24 -11.05
C LEU A 275 -5.76 13.32 -10.19
N SER A 276 -5.38 13.43 -8.92
CA SER A 276 -5.91 14.45 -8.01
C SER A 276 -5.43 15.86 -8.36
N GLU A 277 -4.24 15.97 -8.96
CA GLU A 277 -3.68 17.22 -9.51
C GLU A 277 -4.27 17.58 -10.88
N GLY A 278 -5.09 16.69 -11.45
CA GLY A 278 -5.85 16.94 -12.66
C GLY A 278 -5.04 16.77 -13.94
N ILE A 279 -4.01 15.91 -13.93
CA ILE A 279 -3.12 15.67 -15.08
C ILE A 279 -3.91 15.35 -16.38
N ILE A 280 -5.03 14.60 -16.28
CA ILE A 280 -5.93 14.29 -17.40
C ILE A 280 -7.27 15.06 -17.37
N GLY A 281 -7.37 16.11 -16.57
CA GLY A 281 -8.63 16.85 -16.36
C GLY A 281 -9.66 16.08 -15.52
N GLU A 282 -10.94 16.28 -15.79
CA GLU A 282 -12.01 15.61 -15.04
C GLU A 282 -12.16 14.15 -15.49
N VAL A 283 -12.06 13.21 -14.56
CA VAL A 283 -12.21 11.77 -14.87
C VAL A 283 -13.67 11.44 -15.18
N LYS A 284 -13.92 10.80 -16.33
CA LYS A 284 -15.25 10.40 -16.81
C LYS A 284 -15.48 8.89 -16.80
N GLU A 285 -14.44 8.10 -16.98
CA GLU A 285 -14.54 6.64 -16.98
C GLU A 285 -13.32 5.99 -16.31
N VAL A 286 -13.56 4.92 -15.55
CA VAL A 286 -12.50 4.02 -15.06
C VAL A 286 -12.85 2.60 -15.46
N ARG A 287 -11.99 1.96 -16.27
CA ARG A 287 -12.11 0.57 -16.70
C ARG A 287 -11.01 -0.26 -16.08
N ALA A 288 -11.37 -1.39 -15.48
CA ALA A 288 -10.41 -2.29 -14.86
C ALA A 288 -10.79 -3.76 -15.07
N THR A 289 -9.83 -4.55 -15.56
CA THR A 289 -10.03 -5.98 -15.82
C THR A 289 -9.21 -6.83 -14.86
N ARG A 290 -9.86 -7.73 -14.12
CA ARG A 290 -9.20 -8.71 -13.25
C ARG A 290 -9.72 -10.11 -13.57
N THR A 291 -8.96 -10.85 -14.36
CA THR A 291 -9.32 -12.20 -14.77
C THR A 291 -8.19 -13.19 -14.53
N THR A 292 -8.53 -14.44 -14.26
CA THR A 292 -7.56 -15.52 -14.07
C THR A 292 -8.03 -16.79 -14.75
N LEU A 293 -7.09 -17.52 -15.36
CA LEU A 293 -7.34 -18.89 -15.79
C LEU A 293 -7.42 -19.82 -14.58
N TYR A 294 -8.15 -20.90 -14.77
CA TYR A 294 -8.21 -22.01 -13.83
C TYR A 294 -7.11 -23.02 -14.15
N LYS A 295 -6.41 -23.45 -13.11
CA LYS A 295 -5.68 -24.72 -13.08
C LYS A 295 -6.07 -25.39 -11.78
N GLU A 296 -6.64 -26.60 -11.85
CA GLU A 296 -7.16 -27.35 -10.70
C GLU A 296 -6.12 -27.56 -9.60
N LYS A 297 -4.86 -27.76 -10.00
CA LYS A 297 -3.70 -27.77 -9.10
C LYS A 297 -3.61 -26.54 -8.20
N ASP A 298 -4.05 -25.40 -8.70
CA ASP A 298 -3.88 -24.10 -8.04
C ASP A 298 -5.14 -23.69 -7.25
N TYR A 299 -6.34 -24.16 -7.63
CA TYR A 299 -7.62 -23.78 -7.01
C TYR A 299 -8.51 -25.01 -6.73
N PRO A 300 -8.89 -25.32 -5.48
CA PRO A 300 -9.90 -26.35 -5.23
C PRO A 300 -11.27 -25.87 -5.73
N GLU A 301 -12.10 -26.80 -6.24
CA GLU A 301 -13.44 -26.51 -6.77
C GLU A 301 -14.33 -25.78 -5.74
N SER A 302 -14.21 -26.15 -4.46
CA SER A 302 -14.92 -25.50 -3.34
C SER A 302 -14.59 -24.01 -3.19
N PHE A 303 -13.35 -23.60 -3.50
CA PHE A 303 -12.98 -22.19 -3.47
C PHE A 303 -13.61 -21.44 -4.65
N MET A 304 -13.68 -22.07 -5.81
CA MET A 304 -14.25 -21.51 -7.04
C MET A 304 -15.77 -21.31 -6.92
N ALA A 305 -16.44 -22.23 -6.22
CA ALA A 305 -17.87 -22.13 -5.90
C ALA A 305 -18.24 -20.88 -5.06
N GLN A 306 -17.26 -20.08 -4.62
CA GLN A 306 -17.49 -18.79 -3.98
C GLN A 306 -17.77 -17.66 -4.99
N GLY A 307 -17.48 -17.85 -6.28
CA GLY A 307 -17.83 -16.95 -7.38
C GLY A 307 -16.79 -15.88 -7.71
N ALA A 308 -16.63 -15.59 -9.01
CA ALA A 308 -15.65 -14.63 -9.53
C ALA A 308 -15.81 -13.23 -8.92
N THR A 309 -17.05 -12.79 -8.71
CA THR A 309 -17.34 -11.51 -8.09
C THR A 309 -16.79 -11.44 -6.66
N ASN A 310 -17.05 -12.45 -5.83
CA ASN A 310 -16.56 -12.45 -4.44
C ASN A 310 -15.04 -12.53 -4.36
N ILE A 311 -14.41 -13.30 -5.26
CA ILE A 311 -12.96 -13.52 -5.26
C ILE A 311 -12.19 -12.31 -5.81
N LEU A 312 -12.70 -11.65 -6.86
CA LEU A 312 -11.89 -10.71 -7.66
C LEU A 312 -12.39 -9.26 -7.67
N SER A 313 -13.67 -8.99 -7.39
CA SER A 313 -14.27 -7.66 -7.61
C SER A 313 -13.67 -6.55 -6.76
N SER A 314 -13.03 -6.88 -5.65
CA SER A 314 -12.42 -5.90 -4.76
C SER A 314 -11.25 -5.14 -5.37
N TYR A 315 -10.48 -5.79 -6.24
CA TYR A 315 -9.41 -5.13 -6.98
C TYR A 315 -9.96 -3.99 -7.84
N PRO A 316 -10.79 -4.23 -8.87
CA PRO A 316 -11.30 -3.14 -9.69
C PRO A 316 -12.19 -2.17 -8.89
N SER A 317 -12.88 -2.63 -7.84
CA SER A 317 -13.63 -1.74 -6.94
C SER A 317 -12.73 -0.77 -6.17
N LEU A 318 -11.51 -1.17 -5.80
CA LEU A 318 -10.52 -0.27 -5.21
C LEU A 318 -10.18 0.87 -6.17
N LEU A 319 -9.80 0.55 -7.41
CA LEU A 319 -9.43 1.57 -8.41
C LEU A 319 -10.61 2.50 -8.72
N VAL A 320 -11.77 1.94 -9.04
CA VAL A 320 -12.97 2.71 -9.40
C VAL A 320 -13.39 3.63 -8.25
N ASN A 321 -13.48 3.12 -7.02
CA ASN A 321 -13.95 3.93 -5.90
C ASN A 321 -12.92 4.97 -5.43
N LYS A 322 -11.61 4.69 -5.54
CA LYS A 322 -10.57 5.66 -5.22
C LYS A 322 -10.61 6.88 -6.14
N ILE A 323 -10.92 6.66 -7.42
CA ILE A 323 -10.90 7.71 -8.45
C ILE A 323 -12.25 8.41 -8.58
N LEU A 324 -13.35 7.66 -8.66
CA LEU A 324 -14.69 8.21 -8.92
C LEU A 324 -15.51 8.46 -7.64
N GLY A 325 -15.03 7.98 -6.50
CA GLY A 325 -15.74 8.03 -5.23
C GLY A 325 -16.83 6.96 -5.11
N LYS A 326 -17.84 7.24 -4.26
CA LYS A 326 -18.92 6.31 -3.96
C LYS A 326 -19.89 6.18 -5.14
N SER A 327 -20.18 4.95 -5.56
CA SER A 327 -21.20 4.66 -6.57
C SER A 327 -22.61 5.05 -6.13
N LYS A 328 -23.46 5.47 -7.06
CA LYS A 328 -24.90 5.70 -6.87
C LYS A 328 -25.71 4.45 -7.15
N ASN A 329 -25.38 3.76 -8.25
CA ASN A 329 -26.03 2.55 -8.71
C ASN A 329 -24.99 1.59 -9.30
N ILE A 330 -25.25 0.28 -9.19
CA ILE A 330 -24.42 -0.78 -9.75
C ILE A 330 -25.32 -1.73 -10.53
N THR A 331 -24.94 -2.02 -11.76
CA THR A 331 -25.57 -3.03 -12.62
C THR A 331 -24.57 -4.17 -12.85
N PHE A 332 -25.07 -5.40 -12.80
CA PHE A 332 -24.26 -6.61 -12.94
C PHE A 332 -24.74 -7.41 -14.15
N PHE A 333 -23.79 -7.83 -14.98
CA PHE A 333 -24.01 -8.72 -16.12
C PHE A 333 -23.16 -9.97 -15.90
N ASP A 334 -23.59 -10.79 -14.93
CA ASP A 334 -22.90 -12.01 -14.54
C ASP A 334 -23.32 -13.22 -15.36
N GLN A 335 -22.39 -14.15 -15.52
CA GLN A 335 -22.55 -15.44 -16.17
C GLN A 335 -21.99 -16.51 -15.24
N GLY A 336 -22.71 -17.63 -15.09
CA GLY A 336 -22.26 -18.72 -14.23
C GLY A 336 -23.28 -19.84 -14.10
N PHE A 337 -23.11 -20.65 -13.05
CA PHE A 337 -23.92 -21.83 -12.76
C PHE A 337 -24.91 -21.54 -11.61
N GLU A 338 -25.72 -22.53 -11.21
CA GLU A 338 -26.57 -22.40 -10.02
C GLU A 338 -25.71 -22.15 -8.77
N GLY A 339 -25.76 -20.92 -8.26
CA GLY A 339 -25.21 -20.57 -6.96
C GLY A 339 -24.01 -19.62 -6.96
N TYR A 340 -23.27 -19.50 -8.07
CA TYR A 340 -22.10 -18.61 -8.19
C TYR A 340 -21.81 -18.19 -9.64
N ASP A 341 -21.15 -17.04 -9.81
CA ASP A 341 -20.71 -16.53 -11.12
C ASP A 341 -19.29 -17.00 -11.48
N VAL A 342 -19.07 -17.22 -12.76
CA VAL A 342 -17.76 -17.50 -13.37
C VAL A 342 -17.18 -16.24 -14.00
N SER A 343 -18.04 -15.31 -14.44
CA SER A 343 -17.69 -14.03 -15.05
C SER A 343 -18.72 -12.96 -14.70
N ASN A 344 -18.30 -11.71 -14.60
CA ASN A 344 -19.19 -10.58 -14.38
C ASN A 344 -18.62 -9.29 -15.00
N LEU A 345 -19.48 -8.58 -15.73
CA LEU A 345 -19.27 -7.17 -16.07
C LEU A 345 -20.08 -6.31 -15.12
N ILE A 346 -19.38 -5.48 -14.35
CA ILE A 346 -19.96 -4.64 -13.31
C ILE A 346 -19.87 -3.20 -13.78
N VAL A 347 -21.01 -2.54 -13.94
CA VAL A 347 -21.10 -1.13 -14.37
C VAL A 347 -21.63 -0.31 -13.21
N SER A 348 -20.89 0.71 -12.79
CA SER A 348 -21.23 1.59 -11.66
C SER A 348 -21.33 3.04 -12.12
N LYS A 349 -22.39 3.74 -11.70
CA LYS A 349 -22.56 5.18 -11.94
C LYS A 349 -22.13 5.96 -10.71
N HIS A 350 -21.40 7.07 -10.90
CA HIS A 350 -20.84 7.89 -9.82
C HIS A 350 -21.34 9.34 -9.88
N LYS A 351 -20.78 10.22 -9.04
CA LYS A 351 -21.07 11.66 -9.08
C LYS A 351 -20.66 12.24 -10.45
N GLY A 352 -21.38 13.26 -10.93
CA GLY A 352 -21.06 13.90 -12.22
C GLY A 352 -21.37 13.05 -13.46
N GLY A 353 -21.99 11.87 -13.29
CA GLY A 353 -22.28 10.96 -14.42
C GLY A 353 -21.12 10.06 -14.81
N ALA A 354 -19.98 10.13 -14.10
CA ALA A 354 -18.83 9.27 -14.37
C ALA A 354 -19.18 7.78 -14.19
N VAL A 355 -18.50 6.91 -14.95
CA VAL A 355 -18.82 5.47 -15.03
C VAL A 355 -17.60 4.63 -14.68
N GLY A 356 -17.78 3.67 -13.77
CA GLY A 356 -16.80 2.61 -13.51
C GLY A 356 -17.23 1.32 -14.21
N VAL A 357 -16.32 0.70 -14.96
CA VAL A 357 -16.53 -0.58 -15.65
C VAL A 357 -15.51 -1.60 -15.16
N SER A 358 -15.97 -2.61 -14.42
CA SER A 358 -15.12 -3.65 -13.85
C SER A 358 -15.44 -4.98 -14.49
N ARG A 359 -14.44 -5.65 -15.06
CA ARG A 359 -14.58 -7.02 -15.58
C ARG A 359 -13.85 -7.99 -14.68
N VAL A 360 -14.58 -8.96 -14.15
CA VAL A 360 -14.02 -10.03 -13.32
C VAL A 360 -14.39 -11.39 -13.85
N ALA A 361 -13.45 -12.33 -13.84
CA ALA A 361 -13.73 -13.70 -14.23
C ALA A 361 -12.71 -14.69 -13.67
N THR A 362 -13.19 -15.90 -13.40
CA THR A 362 -12.39 -17.04 -12.97
C THR A 362 -12.58 -18.18 -13.96
N GLY A 363 -11.51 -18.68 -14.57
CA GLY A 363 -11.59 -19.64 -15.68
C GLY A 363 -11.66 -19.01 -17.07
N ILE A 364 -11.82 -17.68 -17.15
CA ILE A 364 -11.77 -16.91 -18.41
C ILE A 364 -10.60 -15.94 -18.31
N LYS A 365 -9.87 -15.73 -19.41
CA LYS A 365 -8.78 -14.76 -19.48
C LYS A 365 -9.10 -13.61 -20.43
N SER A 366 -8.74 -12.42 -19.99
CA SER A 366 -8.70 -11.19 -20.77
C SER A 366 -7.42 -10.45 -20.40
N GLU A 367 -7.06 -9.44 -21.21
CA GLU A 367 -6.00 -8.48 -20.86
C GLU A 367 -6.26 -7.93 -19.44
N GLY A 368 -5.23 -7.91 -18.63
CA GLY A 368 -5.32 -7.60 -17.20
C GLY A 368 -4.98 -6.15 -16.90
N ASP A 369 -5.40 -5.24 -17.77
CA ASP A 369 -5.07 -3.82 -17.76
C ASP A 369 -6.18 -2.97 -17.10
N ALA A 370 -5.88 -1.68 -16.97
CA ALA A 370 -6.85 -0.66 -16.59
C ALA A 370 -6.65 0.61 -17.43
N VAL A 371 -7.76 1.30 -17.71
CA VAL A 371 -7.80 2.55 -18.47
C VAL A 371 -8.63 3.57 -17.70
N ILE A 372 -8.11 4.77 -17.53
CA ILE A 372 -8.79 5.89 -16.86
C ILE A 372 -8.91 7.03 -17.86
N SER A 373 -10.13 7.37 -18.24
CA SER A 373 -10.42 8.36 -19.28
C SER A 373 -10.81 9.70 -18.64
N GLY A 374 -10.12 10.78 -19.02
CA GLY A 374 -10.37 12.14 -18.55
C GLY A 374 -10.69 13.10 -19.71
N THR A 375 -11.02 14.35 -19.38
CA THR A 375 -11.37 15.38 -20.38
C THR A 375 -10.18 15.95 -21.15
N LYS A 376 -8.94 15.72 -20.70
CA LYS A 376 -7.72 16.22 -21.36
C LYS A 376 -6.82 15.12 -21.91
N GLY A 377 -7.06 13.86 -21.52
CA GLY A 377 -6.20 12.72 -21.85
C GLY A 377 -6.68 11.45 -21.15
N TYR A 378 -5.87 10.40 -21.18
CA TYR A 378 -6.17 9.15 -20.48
C TYR A 378 -4.93 8.52 -19.88
N VAL A 379 -5.15 7.69 -18.86
CA VAL A 379 -4.10 6.84 -18.27
C VAL A 379 -4.30 5.39 -18.69
N HIS A 380 -3.23 4.74 -19.13
CA HIS A 380 -3.17 3.30 -19.34
C HIS A 380 -2.26 2.63 -18.30
N ILE A 381 -2.78 1.61 -17.63
CA ILE A 381 -2.03 0.78 -16.69
C ILE A 381 -1.92 -0.63 -17.29
N PRO A 382 -0.73 -1.04 -17.74
CA PRO A 382 -0.55 -2.35 -18.35
C PRO A 382 -0.77 -3.49 -17.35
N ALA A 383 -1.05 -4.68 -17.88
CA ALA A 383 -1.19 -5.86 -17.05
C ALA A 383 0.14 -6.29 -16.40
N PRO A 384 0.09 -6.87 -15.18
CA PRO A 384 -1.06 -6.94 -14.28
C PRO A 384 -1.31 -5.62 -13.54
N TRP A 385 -2.41 -4.91 -13.83
CA TRP A 385 -2.61 -3.55 -13.30
C TRP A 385 -2.68 -3.49 -11.77
N TRP A 386 -3.17 -4.55 -11.10
CA TRP A 386 -3.24 -4.66 -9.64
C TRP A 386 -1.87 -4.81 -8.96
N LEU A 387 -0.80 -5.03 -9.74
CA LEU A 387 0.60 -4.95 -9.32
C LEU A 387 1.26 -3.75 -9.99
N THR A 388 0.62 -2.58 -9.89
CA THR A 388 1.04 -1.37 -10.59
C THR A 388 2.52 -1.06 -10.32
N LYS A 389 3.33 -1.16 -11.37
CA LYS A 389 4.74 -0.71 -11.40
C LYS A 389 4.89 0.52 -12.28
N LYS A 390 4.14 0.57 -13.37
CA LYS A 390 4.17 1.66 -14.33
C LYS A 390 2.78 2.00 -14.82
N PHE A 391 2.62 3.23 -15.27
CA PHE A 391 1.45 3.71 -15.99
C PHE A 391 1.87 4.79 -16.99
N TYR A 392 1.06 4.94 -18.03
CA TYR A 392 1.30 5.89 -19.12
C TYR A 392 0.19 6.91 -19.13
N VAL A 393 0.54 8.18 -19.22
CA VAL A 393 -0.39 9.28 -19.38
C VAL A 393 -0.29 9.76 -20.82
N HIS A 394 -1.41 9.68 -21.53
CA HIS A 394 -1.50 10.01 -22.94
C HIS A 394 -2.40 11.22 -23.15
N PHE A 395 -2.01 12.04 -24.12
CA PHE A 395 -2.72 13.23 -24.58
C PHE A 395 -2.88 13.16 -26.10
N GLU A 396 -3.74 14.01 -26.67
CA GLU A 396 -3.86 14.14 -28.13
C GLU A 396 -2.54 14.57 -28.80
N ASP A 397 -1.78 15.42 -28.10
CA ASP A 397 -0.41 15.75 -28.48
C ASP A 397 0.54 14.72 -27.85
N GLU A 398 0.99 13.76 -28.67
CA GLU A 398 1.84 12.65 -28.21
C GLU A 398 3.13 13.12 -27.53
N HIS A 399 3.66 14.29 -27.92
CA HIS A 399 4.89 14.86 -27.34
C HIS A 399 4.74 15.24 -25.87
N LYS A 400 3.51 15.36 -25.36
CA LYS A 400 3.20 15.64 -23.95
C LYS A 400 3.01 14.37 -23.12
N SER A 401 3.02 13.19 -23.74
CA SER A 401 2.79 11.93 -23.04
C SER A 401 3.88 11.67 -22.00
N GLN A 402 3.48 11.15 -20.85
CA GLN A 402 4.37 10.91 -19.71
C GLN A 402 4.36 9.44 -19.33
N THR A 403 5.52 8.93 -18.93
CA THR A 403 5.66 7.57 -18.41
C THR A 403 6.12 7.63 -16.97
N PHE A 404 5.36 6.97 -16.10
CA PHE A 404 5.70 6.83 -14.69
C PHE A 404 6.13 5.39 -14.45
N ASN A 405 7.31 5.20 -13.88
CA ASN A 405 7.86 3.88 -13.57
C ASN A 405 8.40 3.86 -12.14
N TYR A 406 7.90 2.92 -11.36
CA TYR A 406 8.28 2.69 -9.99
C TYR A 406 8.65 1.22 -9.82
N GLU A 407 9.79 1.01 -9.19
CA GLU A 407 10.14 -0.30 -8.68
C GLU A 407 9.53 -0.48 -7.29
N PHE A 408 9.22 -1.73 -6.96
CA PHE A 408 8.86 -2.10 -5.61
C PHE A 408 9.39 -3.50 -5.34
N ASP A 409 9.77 -3.74 -4.08
CA ASP A 409 10.43 -4.99 -3.70
C ASP A 409 9.45 -6.17 -3.60
N GLY A 410 9.95 -7.35 -3.98
CA GLY A 410 9.24 -8.61 -3.84
C GLY A 410 7.91 -8.64 -4.59
N CYS A 411 6.87 -9.16 -3.94
CA CYS A 411 5.53 -9.30 -4.53
C CYS A 411 4.51 -8.23 -4.08
N GLY A 412 4.99 -7.15 -3.46
CA GLY A 412 4.20 -6.02 -2.99
C GLY A 412 3.61 -6.17 -1.58
N LEU A 413 3.66 -7.36 -0.97
CA LEU A 413 3.12 -7.59 0.37
C LEU A 413 3.89 -6.81 1.45
N ARG A 414 5.19 -6.55 1.25
CA ARG A 414 6.01 -5.77 2.21
C ARG A 414 5.39 -4.42 2.56
N TYR A 415 4.85 -3.72 1.55
CA TYR A 415 4.27 -2.39 1.70
C TYR A 415 3.00 -2.39 2.56
N MET A 416 2.19 -3.45 2.39
CA MET A 416 0.99 -3.68 3.18
C MET A 416 1.33 -4.08 4.62
N ILE A 417 2.29 -4.99 4.80
CA ILE A 417 2.76 -5.41 6.14
C ILE A 417 3.39 -4.22 6.88
N ALA A 418 4.19 -3.41 6.18
CA ALA A 418 4.81 -2.21 6.74
C ALA A 418 3.79 -1.16 7.14
N GLU A 419 2.77 -0.90 6.32
CA GLU A 419 1.67 0.00 6.69
C GLU A 419 0.91 -0.51 7.92
N PHE A 420 0.56 -1.80 7.94
CA PHE A 420 -0.13 -2.42 9.07
C PHE A 420 0.70 -2.32 10.36
N SER A 421 2.00 -2.61 10.28
CA SER A 421 2.94 -2.48 11.39
C SER A 421 3.05 -1.03 11.87
N SER A 422 3.27 -0.08 10.96
CA SER A 422 3.40 1.34 11.26
C SER A 422 2.16 1.90 11.95
N LEU A 423 0.96 1.51 11.52
CA LEU A 423 -0.29 1.94 12.14
C LEU A 423 -0.40 1.46 13.59
N ILE A 424 -0.09 0.19 13.85
CA ILE A 424 -0.09 -0.37 15.21
C ILE A 424 0.90 0.39 16.10
N GLN A 425 2.13 0.60 15.61
CA GLN A 425 3.19 1.28 16.33
C GLN A 425 2.87 2.75 16.65
N ARG A 426 2.17 3.44 15.75
CA ARG A 426 1.70 4.81 15.96
C ARG A 426 0.41 4.89 16.78
N GLY A 427 -0.19 3.77 17.16
CA GLY A 427 -1.52 3.73 17.77
C GLY A 427 -2.64 4.25 16.85
N GLU A 428 -2.38 4.30 15.54
CA GLU A 428 -3.33 4.74 14.53
C GLU A 428 -4.19 3.58 14.03
N ARG A 429 -5.47 3.84 13.78
CA ARG A 429 -6.47 2.82 13.40
C ARG A 429 -7.00 3.00 11.99
N LYS A 430 -6.38 3.88 11.21
CA LYS A 430 -6.84 4.29 9.89
C LYS A 430 -5.66 4.49 8.97
N SER A 431 -5.58 3.69 7.91
CA SER A 431 -4.66 3.97 6.81
C SER A 431 -5.19 5.10 5.94
N LYS A 432 -4.29 5.97 5.44
CA LYS A 432 -4.62 6.93 4.38
C LYS A 432 -4.71 6.24 3.01
N MET A 433 -3.91 5.19 2.81
CA MET A 433 -3.86 4.40 1.58
C MET A 433 -5.12 3.54 1.41
N LEU A 434 -5.65 3.01 2.51
CA LEU A 434 -6.90 2.25 2.53
C LEU A 434 -7.77 2.66 3.72
N THR A 435 -8.60 3.67 3.52
CA THR A 435 -9.44 4.24 4.58
C THR A 435 -10.61 3.31 4.93
N PRO A 436 -11.26 3.48 6.09
CA PRO A 436 -12.50 2.76 6.39
C PRO A 436 -13.59 2.98 5.33
N SER A 437 -13.66 4.17 4.72
CA SER A 437 -14.61 4.45 3.64
C SER A 437 -14.27 3.65 2.38
N ASP A 438 -12.97 3.50 2.07
CA ASP A 438 -12.53 2.66 0.95
C ASP A 438 -12.90 1.21 1.19
N MET A 439 -12.64 0.66 2.38
CA MET A 439 -13.02 -0.72 2.72
C MET A 439 -14.52 -0.96 2.58
N VAL A 440 -15.35 -0.01 3.02
CA VAL A 440 -16.81 -0.06 2.81
C VAL A 440 -17.17 0.00 1.32
N GLY A 441 -16.56 0.91 0.57
CA GLY A 441 -16.82 1.09 -0.87
C GLY A 441 -16.45 -0.15 -1.69
N ILE A 442 -15.28 -0.73 -1.41
CA ILE A 442 -14.75 -1.92 -2.09
C ILE A 442 -15.66 -3.12 -1.83
N ASN A 443 -16.04 -3.35 -0.58
CA ASN A 443 -16.93 -4.45 -0.23
C ASN A 443 -18.37 -4.20 -0.70
N ARG A 444 -18.82 -2.96 -0.87
CA ARG A 444 -20.20 -2.67 -1.31
C ARG A 444 -20.58 -3.39 -2.61
N VAL A 445 -19.65 -3.49 -3.58
CA VAL A 445 -19.92 -4.12 -4.88
C VAL A 445 -20.30 -5.59 -4.72
N LEU A 446 -19.48 -6.38 -4.02
CA LEU A 446 -19.78 -7.79 -3.79
C LEU A 446 -20.98 -7.98 -2.84
N LEU A 447 -21.17 -7.09 -1.87
CA LEU A 447 -22.30 -7.15 -0.94
C LEU A 447 -23.64 -6.94 -1.65
N GLU A 448 -23.74 -5.93 -2.53
CA GLU A 448 -24.95 -5.72 -3.33
C GLU A 448 -25.18 -6.88 -4.32
N TYR A 449 -24.11 -7.43 -4.90
CA TYR A 449 -24.19 -8.63 -5.74
C TYR A 449 -24.77 -9.83 -4.98
N ASN A 450 -24.25 -10.12 -3.77
CA ASN A 450 -24.73 -11.22 -2.94
C ASN A 450 -26.19 -11.02 -2.49
N GLU A 451 -26.57 -9.78 -2.13
CA GLU A 451 -27.97 -9.45 -1.81
C GLU A 451 -28.91 -9.72 -3.01
N ARG A 452 -28.49 -9.36 -4.23
CA ARG A 452 -29.26 -9.65 -5.46
C ARG A 452 -29.40 -11.16 -5.67
N LYS A 453 -28.30 -11.92 -5.59
CA LYS A 453 -28.32 -13.39 -5.78
C LYS A 453 -29.19 -14.10 -4.75
N ASN A 454 -29.15 -13.67 -3.49
CA ASN A 454 -30.01 -14.23 -2.45
C ASN A 454 -31.51 -13.96 -2.72
N LYS A 455 -31.86 -12.79 -3.26
CA LYS A 455 -33.23 -12.49 -3.69
C LYS A 455 -33.67 -13.35 -4.87
N GLU A 456 -32.79 -13.59 -5.85
CA GLU A 456 -33.05 -14.48 -6.99
C GLU A 456 -33.32 -15.92 -6.53
N LYS A 457 -32.47 -16.48 -5.65
CA LYS A 457 -32.64 -17.81 -5.08
C LYS A 457 -33.99 -17.98 -4.37
N ARG A 458 -34.34 -17.03 -3.47
CA ARG A 458 -35.64 -17.05 -2.76
C ARG A 458 -36.84 -16.98 -3.69
N LYS A 459 -36.74 -16.29 -4.83
CA LYS A 459 -37.83 -16.25 -5.84
C LYS A 459 -37.98 -17.59 -6.56
N ILE A 460 -36.87 -18.27 -6.86
CA ILE A 460 -36.88 -19.59 -7.49
C ILE A 460 -37.47 -20.63 -6.53
N GLU A 461 -37.05 -20.64 -5.26
CA GLU A 461 -37.60 -21.53 -4.23
C GLU A 461 -39.10 -21.35 -4.05
N LYS A 462 -39.58 -20.10 -4.02
CA LYS A 462 -41.02 -19.80 -3.96
C LYS A 462 -41.81 -20.30 -5.18
N ARG A 463 -41.21 -20.32 -6.37
CA ARG A 463 -41.82 -20.86 -7.60
C ARG A 463 -41.76 -22.38 -7.70
N LYS A 464 -40.84 -23.02 -6.98
CA LYS A 464 -40.75 -24.49 -6.90
C LYS A 464 -41.71 -25.07 -5.86
N ASN A 465 -42.08 -24.28 -4.84
CA ASN A 465 -42.89 -24.71 -3.69
C ASN A 465 -44.36 -24.24 -3.75
N GLY A 466 -44.77 -23.51 -4.79
CA GLY A 466 -46.14 -23.06 -5.00
C GLY A 466 -46.49 -23.22 -6.47
#